data_AF-A0A501WZU1-F1
#
_entry.id   AF-A0A501WZU1-F1
#
_cell.length_a   1.000
_cell.length_b   1.000
_cell.length_c   1.000
_cell.angle_alpha   90.00
_cell.angle_beta   90.00
_cell.angle_gamma   90.00
#
_symmetry.space_group_name_H-M   'P 1'
#
loop_
_entity.id
_entity.type
_entity.pdbx_description
1 polymer ?
#
loop_
_entity_poly.entity_id
_entity_poly.type
_entity_poly.pdbx_seq_one_letter_code
_entity_poly.pdbx_strand_id
1 'polypeptide(L)'
;MSPVDQLSRAIKYFHSGQYGEAKVLLEQVRSDAPELVMAQVYLAQIGILAGEGERWVAPLQELAMQLPHSHEVYHVLGQCLQQAKQLPQAATAFHTALALVAIQVEQGWQPSPKQEEPVAPFSQEQGEALLWQTLALLKSQGVYGFACSGTLLGLEREGRLLANDKDLDIGVDWLQMEQATQVLSANGWREASRSYDLINPRCFKHDVTGITLDVCGFGTDSVSGEAICGLWMDGVPFHWNRITYFPNIALSARGTPAGEVWHLTQPESMLAALYGDNWRIPDGDFDTIVCAHNLRQFSWLSYCYAYSRLYGQWLRGNTAKAMRILQVLRQQRPQDSVLSQIQQQLETSLLVERQERVLALGYFDLLHEGHLNYLQFARQLGGTLVVGIAPDRFCQQSKGYSPILNENQRCTLINALGMVDETHLVAAPMAQTDDAVAWIRSLAIHKVVCGEEWQGSERWQKLEAALAPFEIEVIYAPKTEGISTTLLKQRILQNS
;
A
#
# COMPACT_ATOMS: atom_id res chain seq x y z
N MET A 1 -31.39 19.27 4.67
CA MET A 1 -30.29 18.39 5.11
C MET A 1 -29.59 19.14 6.23
N SER A 2 -29.39 18.52 7.40
CA SER A 2 -28.73 19.23 8.51
C SER A 2 -27.24 19.51 8.17
N PRO A 3 -26.56 20.45 8.84
CA PRO A 3 -25.13 20.65 8.66
C PRO A 3 -24.29 19.38 8.92
N VAL A 4 -24.72 18.53 9.86
CA VAL A 4 -24.08 17.23 10.15
C VAL A 4 -24.25 16.24 8.99
N ASP A 5 -25.44 16.19 8.38
CA ASP A 5 -25.70 15.35 7.20
C ASP A 5 -24.91 15.85 5.98
N GLN A 6 -24.80 17.18 5.83
CA GLN A 6 -23.98 17.81 4.78
C GLN A 6 -22.51 17.45 4.95
N LEU A 7 -21.97 17.56 6.17
CA LEU A 7 -20.60 17.17 6.48
C LEU A 7 -20.36 15.69 6.16
N SER A 8 -21.25 14.81 6.65
CA SER A 8 -21.15 13.37 6.41
C SER A 8 -21.16 13.02 4.92
N ARG A 9 -22.02 13.69 4.13
CA ARG A 9 -22.07 13.51 2.68
C ARG A 9 -20.83 14.08 1.99
N ALA A 10 -20.32 15.22 2.43
CA ALA A 10 -19.12 15.82 1.87
C ALA A 10 -17.88 14.94 2.10
N ILE A 11 -17.77 14.33 3.28
CA ILE A 11 -16.70 13.36 3.60
C ILE A 11 -16.77 12.15 2.68
N LYS A 12 -17.98 11.64 2.38
CA LYS A 12 -18.16 10.57 1.40
C LYS A 12 -17.69 10.98 0.01
N TYR A 13 -18.06 12.18 -0.46
CA TYR A 13 -17.59 12.71 -1.74
C TYR A 13 -16.08 12.88 -1.79
N PHE A 14 -15.48 13.37 -0.71
CA PHE A 14 -14.03 13.50 -0.61
C PHE A 14 -13.34 12.14 -0.75
N HIS A 15 -13.82 11.12 -0.04
CA HIS A 15 -13.25 9.78 -0.10
C HIS A 15 -13.47 9.10 -1.46
N SER A 16 -14.55 9.42 -2.17
CA SER A 16 -14.79 8.95 -3.55
C SER A 16 -14.10 9.80 -4.63
N GLY A 17 -13.19 10.71 -4.27
CA GLY A 17 -12.47 11.57 -5.22
C GLY A 17 -13.30 12.68 -5.88
N GLN A 18 -14.54 12.91 -5.44
CA GLN A 18 -15.45 13.96 -5.92
C GLN A 18 -15.18 15.28 -5.18
N TYR A 19 -13.97 15.83 -5.37
CA TYR A 19 -13.48 16.96 -4.59
C TYR A 19 -14.26 18.26 -4.83
N GLY A 20 -14.83 18.47 -6.03
CA GLY A 20 -15.63 19.65 -6.33
C GLY A 20 -16.94 19.68 -5.54
N GLU A 21 -17.66 18.56 -5.55
CA GLU A 21 -18.90 18.35 -4.81
C GLU A 21 -18.65 18.39 -3.30
N ALA A 22 -17.56 17.78 -2.84
CA ALA A 22 -17.13 17.85 -1.45
C ALA A 22 -16.87 19.31 -1.03
N LYS A 23 -16.10 20.07 -1.82
CA LYS A 23 -15.75 21.47 -1.52
C LYS A 23 -16.99 22.34 -1.33
N VAL A 24 -17.96 22.26 -2.24
CA VAL A 24 -19.20 23.05 -2.15
C VAL A 24 -19.94 22.77 -0.84
N LEU A 25 -20.11 21.50 -0.48
CA LEU A 25 -20.79 21.14 0.76
C LEU A 25 -19.99 21.56 2.01
N LEU A 26 -18.67 21.41 2.00
CA LEU A 26 -17.83 21.80 3.13
C LEU A 26 -17.83 23.32 3.34
N GLU A 27 -17.83 24.11 2.26
CA GLU A 27 -17.94 25.57 2.36
C GLU A 27 -19.28 25.99 2.97
N GLN A 28 -20.37 25.33 2.59
CA GLN A 28 -21.70 25.54 3.18
C GLN A 28 -21.70 25.19 4.68
N VAL A 29 -21.17 24.02 5.06
CA VAL A 29 -21.08 23.61 6.47
C VAL A 29 -20.25 24.59 7.28
N ARG A 30 -19.09 25.03 6.75
CA ARG A 30 -18.23 26.01 7.43
C ARG A 30 -18.95 27.33 7.67
N SER A 31 -19.82 27.75 6.76
CA SER A 31 -20.62 28.98 6.88
C SER A 31 -21.77 28.81 7.89
N ASP A 32 -22.54 27.72 7.76
CA ASP A 32 -23.79 27.53 8.49
C ASP A 32 -23.58 26.96 9.91
N ALA A 33 -22.49 26.25 10.13
CA ALA A 33 -22.15 25.55 11.38
C ALA A 33 -20.63 25.59 11.62
N PRO A 34 -20.05 26.76 11.94
CA PRO A 34 -18.60 26.94 12.09
C PRO A 34 -17.98 26.08 13.22
N GLU A 35 -18.78 25.63 14.18
CA GLU A 35 -18.40 24.67 15.23
C GLU A 35 -18.10 23.26 14.69
N LEU A 36 -18.57 22.93 13.48
CA LEU A 36 -18.22 21.70 12.78
C LEU A 36 -16.85 21.83 12.09
N VAL A 37 -15.82 21.96 12.92
CA VAL A 37 -14.41 22.19 12.58
C VAL A 37 -13.83 21.24 11.53
N MET A 38 -14.34 20.02 11.43
CA MET A 38 -13.93 19.05 10.40
C MET A 38 -14.14 19.58 8.98
N ALA A 39 -15.12 20.45 8.76
CA ALA A 39 -15.30 21.08 7.45
C ALA A 39 -14.04 21.84 7.00
N GLN A 40 -13.37 22.54 7.92
CA GLN A 40 -12.14 23.27 7.64
C GLN A 40 -10.97 22.33 7.36
N VAL A 41 -10.85 21.24 8.12
CA VAL A 41 -9.79 20.23 7.95
C VAL A 41 -9.88 19.56 6.56
N TYR A 42 -11.08 19.22 6.11
CA TYR A 42 -11.28 18.64 4.77
C TYR A 42 -11.11 19.67 3.65
N LEU A 43 -11.50 20.94 3.85
CA LEU A 43 -11.23 22.00 2.88
C LEU A 43 -9.72 22.25 2.72
N ALA A 44 -8.96 22.21 3.82
CA ALA A 44 -7.51 22.32 3.77
C ALA A 44 -6.87 21.16 2.99
N GLN A 45 -7.34 19.93 3.17
CA GLN A 45 -6.90 18.78 2.37
C GLN A 45 -7.19 18.96 0.89
N ILE A 46 -8.38 19.46 0.52
CA ILE A 46 -8.69 19.81 -0.89
C ILE A 46 -7.74 20.90 -1.39
N GLY A 47 -7.44 21.91 -0.55
CA GLY A 47 -6.45 22.95 -0.84
C GLY A 47 -5.06 22.39 -1.12
N ILE A 48 -4.58 21.45 -0.30
CA ILE A 48 -3.30 20.76 -0.51
C ILE A 48 -3.26 20.05 -1.87
N LEU A 49 -4.32 19.31 -2.23
CA LEU A 49 -4.44 18.63 -3.52
C LEU A 49 -4.40 19.60 -4.72
N ALA A 50 -4.93 20.81 -4.52
CA ALA A 50 -4.92 21.89 -5.51
C ALA A 50 -3.62 22.71 -5.54
N GLY A 51 -2.63 22.41 -4.70
CA GLY A 51 -1.40 23.21 -4.60
C GLY A 51 -1.55 24.49 -3.77
N GLU A 52 -2.66 24.65 -3.03
CA GLU A 52 -3.01 25.86 -2.28
C GLU A 52 -2.87 25.70 -0.75
N GLY A 53 -2.16 24.67 -0.29
CA GLY A 53 -2.02 24.34 1.13
C GLY A 53 -1.36 25.45 1.97
N GLU A 54 -0.51 26.29 1.37
CA GLU A 54 0.08 27.45 2.05
C GLU A 54 -0.98 28.40 2.61
N ARG A 55 -2.10 28.60 1.89
CA ARG A 55 -3.22 29.45 2.31
C ARG A 55 -3.90 28.95 3.57
N TRP A 56 -3.75 27.66 3.88
CA TRP A 56 -4.36 27.00 5.02
C TRP A 56 -3.47 26.93 6.26
N VAL A 57 -2.20 27.34 6.18
CA VAL A 57 -1.27 27.32 7.33
C VAL A 57 -1.80 28.16 8.49
N ALA A 58 -2.11 29.44 8.27
CA ALA A 58 -2.57 30.32 9.35
C ALA A 58 -3.95 29.89 9.92
N PRO A 59 -4.98 29.58 9.10
CA PRO A 59 -6.24 29.04 9.59
C PRO A 59 -6.08 27.76 10.43
N LEU A 60 -5.23 26.83 10.01
CA LEU A 60 -5.00 25.58 10.76
C LEU A 60 -4.18 25.80 12.03
N GLN A 61 -3.27 26.77 12.07
CA GLN A 61 -2.59 27.16 13.31
C GLN A 61 -3.58 27.72 14.34
N GLU A 62 -4.51 28.57 13.90
CA GLU A 62 -5.59 29.07 14.76
C GLU A 62 -6.49 27.92 15.26
N LEU A 63 -6.86 27.02 14.35
CA LEU A 63 -7.66 25.86 14.70
C LEU A 63 -6.94 24.91 15.67
N ALA A 64 -5.63 24.73 15.52
CA ALA A 64 -4.81 23.93 16.43
C ALA A 64 -4.75 24.51 17.84
N MET A 65 -4.80 25.84 17.99
CA MET A 65 -4.91 26.51 19.30
C MET A 65 -6.29 26.29 19.93
N GLN A 66 -7.35 26.26 19.13
CA GLN A 66 -8.72 25.99 19.59
C GLN A 66 -8.94 24.51 19.94
N LEU A 67 -8.26 23.60 19.23
CA LEU A 67 -8.38 22.14 19.36
C LEU A 67 -7.01 21.49 19.61
N PRO A 68 -6.35 21.76 20.74
CA PRO A 68 -4.97 21.30 20.99
C PRO A 68 -4.83 19.77 21.06
N HIS A 69 -5.94 19.03 21.18
CA HIS A 69 -5.97 17.57 21.26
C HIS A 69 -6.33 16.88 19.93
N SER A 70 -6.54 17.62 18.84
CA SER A 70 -6.90 17.04 17.54
C SER A 70 -5.66 16.67 16.72
N HIS A 71 -5.28 15.39 16.71
CA HIS A 71 -4.17 14.91 15.89
C HIS A 71 -4.37 15.16 14.40
N GLU A 72 -5.61 15.10 13.90
CA GLU A 72 -5.94 15.33 12.49
C GLU A 72 -5.62 16.77 12.05
N VAL A 73 -5.91 17.76 12.89
CA VAL A 73 -5.57 19.17 12.62
C VAL A 73 -4.06 19.35 12.49
N TYR A 74 -3.28 18.76 13.41
CA TYR A 74 -1.81 18.82 13.34
C TYR A 74 -1.22 18.07 12.14
N HIS A 75 -1.80 16.93 11.76
CA HIS A 75 -1.35 16.19 10.59
C HIS A 75 -1.58 16.99 9.30
N VAL A 76 -2.78 17.55 9.10
CA VAL A 76 -3.09 18.38 7.93
C VAL A 76 -2.29 19.69 7.95
N LEU A 77 -2.07 20.30 9.13
CA LEU A 77 -1.18 21.45 9.27
C LEU A 77 0.25 21.11 8.83
N GLY A 78 0.77 19.93 9.19
CA GLY A 78 2.07 19.44 8.73
C GLY A 78 2.15 19.36 7.21
N GLN A 79 1.08 18.88 6.55
CA GLN A 79 1.00 18.81 5.09
C GLN A 79 1.02 20.22 4.46
N CYS A 80 0.24 21.16 5.00
CA CYS A 80 0.24 22.55 4.56
C CYS A 80 1.61 23.21 4.73
N LEU A 81 2.25 23.03 5.88
CA LEU A 81 3.60 23.56 6.17
C LEU A 81 4.65 22.95 5.24
N GLN A 82 4.55 21.66 4.94
CA GLN A 82 5.45 20.99 4.00
C GLN A 82 5.32 21.58 2.59
N GLN A 83 4.10 21.74 2.08
CA GLN A 83 3.87 22.38 0.77
C GLN A 83 4.30 23.85 0.77
N ALA A 84 4.19 24.54 1.92
CA ALA A 84 4.70 25.90 2.13
C ALA A 84 6.24 25.95 2.39
N LYS A 85 6.96 24.84 2.21
CA LYS A 85 8.43 24.76 2.33
C LYS A 85 8.97 25.04 3.75
N GLN A 86 8.12 24.98 4.77
CA GLN A 86 8.47 25.16 6.18
C GLN A 86 8.77 23.80 6.84
N LEU A 87 9.80 23.11 6.36
CA LEU A 87 10.05 21.69 6.67
C LEU A 87 10.29 21.38 8.17
N PRO A 88 11.07 22.17 8.94
CA PRO A 88 11.21 21.93 10.38
C PRO A 88 9.88 22.05 11.15
N GLN A 89 9.05 23.04 10.80
CA GLN A 89 7.73 23.24 11.38
C GLN A 89 6.78 22.11 10.97
N ALA A 90 6.82 21.69 9.71
CA ALA A 90 6.04 20.55 9.22
C ALA A 90 6.37 19.26 9.97
N ALA A 91 7.67 18.94 10.11
CA ALA A 91 8.12 17.78 10.87
C ALA A 91 7.65 17.83 12.34
N THR A 92 7.67 19.01 12.96
CA THR A 92 7.17 19.22 14.33
C THR A 92 5.66 18.99 14.42
N ALA A 93 4.87 19.48 13.46
CA ALA A 93 3.43 19.28 13.41
C ALA A 93 3.07 17.80 13.22
N PHE A 94 3.76 17.08 12.32
CA PHE A 94 3.55 15.63 12.15
C PHE A 94 3.93 14.83 13.39
N HIS A 95 5.03 15.17 14.06
CA HIS A 95 5.43 14.55 15.32
C HIS A 95 4.39 14.80 16.43
N THR A 96 3.86 16.02 16.51
CA THR A 96 2.77 16.37 17.45
C THR A 96 1.52 15.54 17.18
N ALA A 97 1.15 15.36 15.91
CA ALA A 97 0.03 14.49 15.54
C ALA A 97 0.24 13.04 16.02
N LEU A 98 1.45 12.48 15.84
CA LEU A 98 1.80 11.16 16.35
C LEU A 98 1.73 11.06 17.88
N ALA A 99 2.21 12.09 18.59
CA ALA A 99 2.14 12.14 20.05
C ALA A 99 0.69 12.13 20.55
N LEU A 100 -0.18 12.89 19.90
CA LEU A 100 -1.61 12.92 20.22
C LEU A 100 -2.30 11.58 19.95
N VAL A 101 -1.98 10.91 18.84
CA VAL A 101 -2.47 9.54 18.57
C VAL A 101 -2.00 8.58 19.67
N ALA A 102 -0.73 8.64 20.07
CA ALA A 102 -0.21 7.76 21.12
C ALA A 102 -0.92 7.95 22.46
N ILE A 103 -1.24 9.19 22.84
CA ILE A 103 -2.04 9.51 24.03
C ILE A 103 -3.45 8.94 23.91
N GLN A 104 -4.11 9.09 22.76
CA GLN A 104 -5.46 8.57 22.56
C GLN A 104 -5.49 7.03 22.63
N VAL A 105 -4.49 6.37 22.03
CA VAL A 105 -4.35 4.90 22.11
C VAL A 105 -4.17 4.43 23.55
N GLU A 106 -3.37 5.14 24.34
CA GLU A 106 -3.21 4.87 25.78
C GLU A 106 -4.52 5.03 26.56
N GLN A 107 -5.41 5.92 26.11
CA GLN A 107 -6.75 6.13 26.67
C GLN A 107 -7.79 5.11 26.16
N GLY A 108 -7.37 4.09 25.39
CA GLY A 108 -8.23 3.01 24.90
C GLY A 108 -8.87 3.28 23.55
N TRP A 109 -8.54 4.39 22.87
CA TRP A 109 -8.93 4.58 21.48
C TRP A 109 -8.17 3.60 20.57
N GLN A 110 -8.84 3.02 19.59
CA GLN A 110 -8.18 2.18 18.59
C GLN A 110 -8.27 2.81 17.21
N PRO A 111 -7.18 2.78 16.42
CA PRO A 111 -7.24 3.08 15.01
C PRO A 111 -8.34 2.28 14.33
N SER A 112 -9.19 2.96 13.55
CA SER A 112 -10.18 2.29 12.72
C SER A 112 -9.57 2.02 11.34
N PRO A 113 -9.29 0.76 10.97
CA PRO A 113 -8.77 0.43 9.66
C PRO A 113 -9.76 0.91 8.60
N LYS A 114 -9.35 1.84 7.73
CA LYS A 114 -10.17 2.17 6.56
C LYS A 114 -10.02 1.03 5.56
N GLN A 115 -11.13 0.46 5.14
CA GLN A 115 -11.16 -0.46 3.99
C GLN A 115 -10.52 0.27 2.79
N GLU A 116 -9.45 -0.29 2.23
CA GLU A 116 -8.92 0.21 0.97
C GLU A 116 -9.97 -0.06 -0.11
N GLU A 117 -10.42 1.00 -0.79
CA GLU A 117 -11.23 0.80 -1.98
C GLU A 117 -10.37 0.08 -3.03
N PRO A 118 -10.93 -0.92 -3.74
CA PRO A 118 -10.19 -1.64 -4.76
C PRO A 118 -9.66 -0.66 -5.80
N VAL A 119 -8.33 -0.53 -5.87
CA VAL A 119 -7.67 0.22 -6.93
C VAL A 119 -7.99 -0.48 -8.25
N ALA A 120 -8.50 0.26 -9.24
CA ALA A 120 -8.76 -0.30 -10.55
C ALA A 120 -7.49 -1.02 -11.07
N PRO A 121 -7.61 -2.26 -11.58
CA PRO A 121 -6.45 -3.08 -11.87
C PRO A 121 -5.56 -2.41 -12.91
N PHE A 122 -4.31 -2.17 -12.53
CA PHE A 122 -3.24 -1.84 -13.46
C PHE A 122 -3.01 -3.03 -14.37
N SER A 123 -3.30 -2.91 -15.66
CA SER A 123 -2.94 -3.95 -16.62
C SER A 123 -1.43 -3.93 -16.78
N GLN A 124 -0.74 -4.91 -16.18
CA GLN A 124 0.73 -5.06 -16.28
C GLN A 124 1.20 -5.06 -17.74
N GLU A 125 0.46 -5.73 -18.62
CA GLU A 125 0.76 -5.79 -20.06
C GLU A 125 0.66 -4.41 -20.72
N GLN A 126 -0.40 -3.65 -20.42
CA GLN A 126 -0.55 -2.28 -20.90
C GLN A 126 0.54 -1.35 -20.35
N GLY A 127 0.88 -1.51 -19.07
CA GLY A 127 1.94 -0.76 -18.40
C GLY A 127 3.31 -1.02 -19.01
N GLU A 128 3.66 -2.28 -19.26
CA GLU A 128 4.92 -2.67 -19.90
C GLU A 128 5.02 -2.15 -21.33
N ALA A 129 3.96 -2.31 -22.12
CA ALA A 129 3.92 -1.79 -23.48
C ALA A 129 4.15 -0.27 -23.49
N LEU A 130 3.48 0.46 -22.59
CA LEU A 130 3.61 1.91 -22.46
C LEU A 130 5.00 2.33 -21.97
N LEU A 131 5.59 1.59 -21.03
CA LEU A 131 6.96 1.81 -20.57
C LEU A 131 7.96 1.70 -21.72
N TRP A 132 7.90 0.60 -22.48
CA TRP A 132 8.83 0.37 -23.59
C TRP A 132 8.67 1.40 -24.70
N GLN A 133 7.43 1.77 -25.05
CA GLN A 133 7.16 2.85 -26.01
C GLN A 133 7.75 4.17 -25.53
N THR A 134 7.58 4.49 -24.24
CA THR A 134 8.08 5.74 -23.64
C THR A 134 9.61 5.78 -23.65
N LEU A 135 10.29 4.71 -23.21
CA LEU A 135 11.75 4.66 -23.20
C LEU A 135 12.36 4.65 -24.61
N ALA A 136 11.74 3.95 -25.57
CA ALA A 136 12.19 3.94 -26.95
C ALA A 136 12.03 5.33 -27.61
N LEU A 137 10.92 6.01 -27.34
CA LEU A 137 10.70 7.39 -27.76
C LEU A 137 11.78 8.32 -27.20
N LEU A 138 12.01 8.29 -25.89
CA LEU A 138 13.05 9.11 -25.24
C LEU A 138 14.42 8.87 -25.88
N LYS A 139 14.80 7.61 -26.10
CA LYS A 139 16.06 7.26 -26.76
C LYS A 139 16.14 7.80 -28.19
N SER A 140 15.06 7.70 -28.97
CA SER A 140 15.02 8.24 -30.34
C SER A 140 15.22 9.76 -30.41
N GLN A 141 14.89 10.47 -29.31
CA GLN A 141 15.07 11.91 -29.15
C GLN A 141 16.40 12.27 -28.44
N GLY A 142 17.30 11.30 -28.23
CA GLY A 142 18.59 11.53 -27.57
C GLY A 142 18.53 11.71 -26.05
N VAL A 143 17.41 11.35 -25.41
CA VAL A 143 17.26 11.37 -23.95
C VAL A 143 17.70 10.02 -23.37
N TYR A 144 18.57 10.05 -22.36
CA TYR A 144 19.12 8.86 -21.70
C TYR A 144 18.21 8.36 -20.55
N GLY A 145 16.96 8.06 -20.90
CA GLY A 145 15.96 7.53 -19.95
C GLY A 145 16.05 6.01 -19.77
N PHE A 146 15.91 5.53 -18.53
CA PHE A 146 15.93 4.09 -18.20
C PHE A 146 14.93 3.77 -17.08
N ALA A 147 14.48 2.52 -16.96
CA ALA A 147 13.62 2.10 -15.85
C ALA A 147 14.38 2.13 -14.50
N CYS A 148 13.75 2.66 -13.44
CA CYS A 148 14.35 2.70 -12.09
C CYS A 148 13.35 2.23 -11.01
N SER A 149 13.75 2.27 -9.74
CA SER A 149 12.88 2.05 -8.56
C SER A 149 11.96 0.81 -8.67
N GLY A 150 10.65 0.96 -8.47
CA GLY A 150 9.68 -0.16 -8.46
C GLY A 150 9.56 -0.83 -9.82
N THR A 151 9.58 -0.03 -10.88
CA THR A 151 9.58 -0.52 -12.26
C THR A 151 10.79 -1.40 -12.56
N LEU A 152 12.01 -0.95 -12.22
CA LEU A 152 13.22 -1.77 -12.38
C LEU A 152 13.17 -3.03 -11.51
N LEU A 153 12.69 -2.91 -10.27
CA LEU A 153 12.56 -4.04 -9.36
C LEU A 153 11.66 -5.14 -9.95
N GLY A 154 10.51 -4.77 -10.51
CA GLY A 154 9.64 -5.72 -11.20
C GLY A 154 10.34 -6.40 -12.36
N LEU A 155 10.90 -5.60 -13.28
CA LEU A 155 11.54 -6.11 -14.48
C LEU A 155 12.70 -7.09 -14.18
N GLU A 156 13.51 -6.81 -13.17
CA GLU A 156 14.69 -7.61 -12.84
C GLU A 156 14.38 -8.77 -11.88
N ARG A 157 13.35 -8.66 -11.03
CA ARG A 157 12.98 -9.74 -10.09
C ARG A 157 11.96 -10.71 -10.68
N GLU A 158 10.92 -10.18 -11.30
CA GLU A 158 9.75 -10.96 -11.77
C GLU A 158 9.77 -11.17 -13.30
N GLY A 159 10.64 -10.45 -14.03
CA GLY A 159 10.66 -10.44 -15.49
C GLY A 159 9.53 -9.61 -16.12
N ARG A 160 8.77 -8.88 -15.29
CA ARG A 160 7.56 -8.10 -15.62
C ARG A 160 7.28 -7.05 -14.55
N LEU A 161 6.42 -6.08 -14.80
CA LEU A 161 6.05 -5.08 -13.78
C LEU A 161 5.42 -5.74 -12.55
N LEU A 162 5.59 -5.13 -11.38
CA LEU A 162 5.00 -5.64 -10.15
C LEU A 162 3.46 -5.58 -10.25
N ALA A 163 2.76 -6.61 -9.76
CA ALA A 163 1.30 -6.68 -9.87
C ALA A 163 0.57 -5.56 -9.12
N ASN A 164 1.22 -5.01 -8.09
CA ASN A 164 0.69 -3.94 -7.25
C ASN A 164 1.37 -2.59 -7.52
N ASP A 165 2.16 -2.46 -8.60
CA ASP A 165 2.78 -1.18 -8.95
C ASP A 165 1.68 -0.18 -9.34
N LYS A 166 1.81 1.06 -8.88
CA LYS A 166 0.79 2.11 -9.07
C LYS A 166 1.15 3.08 -10.19
N ASP A 167 2.41 3.08 -10.56
CA ASP A 167 3.07 4.04 -11.41
C ASP A 167 4.28 3.40 -12.09
N LEU A 168 4.70 4.00 -13.20
CA LEU A 168 5.98 3.71 -13.84
C LEU A 168 7.06 4.63 -13.28
N ASP A 169 8.27 4.13 -13.12
CA ASP A 169 9.43 4.87 -12.63
C ASP A 169 10.53 4.88 -13.69
N ILE A 170 10.95 6.06 -14.12
CA ILE A 170 12.12 6.21 -15.01
C ILE A 170 13.16 7.17 -14.45
N GLY A 171 14.43 6.86 -14.63
CA GLY A 171 15.56 7.72 -14.33
C GLY A 171 15.99 8.52 -15.55
N VAL A 172 16.32 9.80 -15.36
CA VAL A 172 16.93 10.68 -16.39
C VAL A 172 18.00 11.56 -15.77
N ASP A 173 19.04 11.92 -16.53
CA ASP A 173 19.98 12.95 -16.09
C ASP A 173 19.23 14.27 -15.89
N TRP A 174 19.47 14.94 -14.76
CA TRP A 174 18.82 16.20 -14.41
C TRP A 174 18.98 17.26 -15.51
N LEU A 175 20.12 17.28 -16.20
CA LEU A 175 20.38 18.19 -17.32
C LEU A 175 19.46 17.92 -18.53
N GLN A 176 18.91 16.71 -18.65
CA GLN A 176 17.94 16.33 -19.68
C GLN A 176 16.49 16.37 -19.22
N MET A 177 16.22 16.72 -17.96
CA MET A 177 14.86 16.71 -17.39
C MET A 177 13.88 17.57 -18.20
N GLU A 178 14.31 18.77 -18.64
CA GLU A 178 13.47 19.66 -19.45
C GLU A 178 13.16 19.05 -20.81
N GLN A 179 14.17 18.50 -21.50
CA GLN A 179 13.99 17.83 -22.78
C GLN A 179 13.07 16.60 -22.64
N ALA A 180 13.29 15.78 -21.62
CA ALA A 180 12.45 14.62 -21.32
C ALA A 180 10.98 15.04 -21.12
N THR A 181 10.75 16.09 -20.33
CA THR A 181 9.41 16.66 -20.09
C THR A 181 8.75 17.10 -21.40
N GLN A 182 9.47 17.83 -22.26
CA GLN A 182 8.95 18.28 -23.55
C GLN A 182 8.58 17.11 -24.47
N VAL A 183 9.45 16.09 -24.55
CA VAL A 183 9.19 14.88 -25.35
C VAL A 183 7.96 14.14 -24.84
N LEU A 184 7.85 13.93 -23.52
CA LEU A 184 6.71 13.27 -22.90
C LEU A 184 5.41 14.05 -23.18
N SER A 185 5.40 15.36 -22.95
CA SER A 185 4.22 16.21 -23.18
C SER A 185 3.78 16.31 -24.63
N ALA A 186 4.70 16.23 -25.58
CA ALA A 186 4.35 16.14 -26.99
C ALA A 186 3.74 14.77 -27.38
N ASN A 187 3.82 13.76 -26.51
CA ASN A 187 3.47 12.37 -26.82
C ASN A 187 2.52 11.75 -25.78
N GLY A 188 1.50 12.52 -25.38
CA GLY A 188 0.36 11.99 -24.62
C GLY A 188 0.57 11.88 -23.11
N TRP A 189 1.66 12.44 -22.56
CA TRP A 189 1.89 12.54 -21.13
C TRP A 189 1.63 13.96 -20.62
N ARG A 190 0.68 14.11 -19.72
CA ARG A 190 0.40 15.40 -19.08
C ARG A 190 1.03 15.45 -17.70
N GLU A 191 1.78 16.50 -17.42
CA GLU A 191 2.32 16.70 -16.06
C GLU A 191 1.16 16.83 -15.07
N ALA A 192 1.22 16.01 -14.02
CA ALA A 192 0.24 16.00 -12.96
C ALA A 192 0.67 16.94 -11.82
N SER A 193 -0.28 17.32 -10.96
CA SER A 193 0.01 18.16 -9.78
C SER A 193 1.13 17.51 -8.94
N ARG A 194 2.13 18.31 -8.58
CA ARG A 194 3.30 17.87 -7.82
C ARG A 194 2.90 17.63 -6.37
N SER A 195 3.12 16.42 -5.87
CA SER A 195 2.99 16.13 -4.44
C SER A 195 3.85 17.11 -3.65
N TYR A 196 3.23 17.99 -2.85
CA TYR A 196 3.92 18.99 -2.03
C TYR A 196 4.91 19.90 -2.80
N ASP A 197 4.63 20.23 -4.06
CA ASP A 197 5.50 21.10 -4.88
C ASP A 197 6.94 20.56 -5.08
N LEU A 198 7.10 19.23 -5.12
CA LEU A 198 8.36 18.60 -5.51
C LEU A 198 8.77 18.97 -6.94
N ILE A 199 10.04 19.31 -7.12
CA ILE A 199 10.67 19.46 -8.44
C ILE A 199 11.29 18.13 -8.94
N ASN A 200 11.48 17.16 -8.04
CA ASN A 200 11.98 15.82 -8.33
C ASN A 200 11.31 14.79 -7.38
N PRO A 201 10.74 13.68 -7.89
CA PRO A 201 10.48 13.37 -9.30
C PRO A 201 9.48 14.35 -9.93
N ARG A 202 9.42 14.34 -11.27
CA ARG A 202 8.36 14.99 -12.04
C ARG A 202 7.30 13.95 -12.39
N CYS A 203 6.07 14.17 -11.95
CA CYS A 203 4.97 13.21 -12.11
C CYS A 203 4.14 13.52 -13.37
N PHE A 204 3.85 12.49 -14.16
CA PHE A 204 3.03 12.58 -15.36
C PHE A 204 1.87 11.59 -15.30
N LYS A 205 0.82 11.88 -16.06
CA LYS A 205 -0.30 10.98 -16.31
C LYS A 205 -0.52 10.86 -17.81
N HIS A 206 -0.59 9.63 -18.31
CA HIS A 206 -0.86 9.38 -19.71
C HIS A 206 -2.34 9.63 -20.03
N ASP A 207 -2.63 10.39 -21.08
CA ASP A 207 -3.97 10.89 -21.36
C ASP A 207 -4.96 9.78 -21.76
N VAL A 208 -4.47 8.70 -22.38
CA VAL A 208 -5.33 7.60 -22.87
C VAL A 208 -5.50 6.50 -21.82
N THR A 209 -4.40 6.06 -21.22
CA THR A 209 -4.41 4.90 -20.31
C THR A 209 -4.67 5.30 -18.86
N GLY A 210 -4.46 6.57 -18.52
CA GLY A 210 -4.51 7.05 -17.14
C GLY A 210 -3.35 6.60 -16.26
N ILE A 211 -2.40 5.82 -16.79
CA ILE A 211 -1.19 5.35 -16.10
C ILE A 211 -0.33 6.55 -15.71
N THR A 212 0.23 6.52 -14.50
CA THR A 212 1.14 7.56 -14.01
C THR A 212 2.59 7.17 -14.22
N LEU A 213 3.46 8.17 -14.36
CA LEU A 213 4.90 8.03 -14.59
C LEU A 213 5.65 9.05 -13.73
N ASP A 214 6.55 8.56 -12.90
CA ASP A 214 7.50 9.35 -12.14
C ASP A 214 8.85 9.39 -12.85
N VAL A 215 9.22 10.60 -13.29
CA VAL A 215 10.51 10.89 -13.91
C VAL A 215 11.47 11.36 -12.83
N CYS A 216 12.32 10.44 -12.38
CA CYS A 216 13.33 10.63 -11.34
C CYS A 216 14.62 11.20 -11.95
N GLY A 217 14.86 12.48 -11.72
CA GLY A 217 16.09 13.13 -12.11
C GLY A 217 17.26 12.80 -11.19
N PHE A 218 18.44 12.59 -11.74
CA PHE A 218 19.68 12.44 -10.96
C PHE A 218 20.78 13.36 -11.48
N GLY A 219 21.66 13.80 -10.58
CA GLY A 219 22.95 14.41 -10.92
C GLY A 219 24.08 13.43 -10.66
N THR A 220 25.27 13.68 -11.21
CA THR A 220 26.46 12.88 -10.93
C THR A 220 27.46 13.70 -10.14
N ASP A 221 27.91 13.18 -9.00
CA ASP A 221 28.97 13.80 -8.22
C ASP A 221 30.29 13.73 -8.99
N SER A 222 30.91 14.88 -9.23
CA SER A 222 32.14 14.96 -10.03
C SER A 222 33.37 14.33 -9.39
N VAL A 223 33.35 14.08 -8.07
CA VAL A 223 34.49 13.55 -7.31
C VAL A 223 34.34 12.05 -7.09
N SER A 224 33.19 11.60 -6.58
CA SER A 224 32.93 10.18 -6.32
C SER A 224 32.40 9.42 -7.52
N GLY A 225 31.82 10.12 -8.51
CA GLY A 225 31.14 9.51 -9.66
C GLY A 225 29.79 8.87 -9.31
N GLU A 226 29.29 9.09 -8.08
CA GLU A 226 28.01 8.58 -7.62
C GLU A 226 26.85 9.38 -8.18
N ALA A 227 25.73 8.70 -8.45
CA ALA A 227 24.51 9.38 -8.85
C ALA A 227 23.73 9.86 -7.61
N ILE A 228 23.44 11.15 -7.56
CA ILE A 228 22.67 11.81 -6.52
C ILE A 228 21.25 12.02 -7.03
N CYS A 229 20.28 11.43 -6.34
CA CYS A 229 18.86 11.50 -6.68
C CYS A 229 18.05 11.84 -5.41
N GLY A 230 16.73 11.73 -5.47
CA GLY A 230 15.86 11.76 -4.31
C GLY A 230 14.63 12.62 -4.50
N LEU A 231 14.05 13.09 -3.39
CA LEU A 231 12.90 13.99 -3.41
C LEU A 231 13.39 15.40 -3.16
N TRP A 232 13.20 16.28 -4.14
CA TRP A 232 13.74 17.64 -4.10
C TRP A 232 12.62 18.68 -4.18
N MET A 233 12.74 19.69 -3.33
CA MET A 233 11.96 20.92 -3.34
C MET A 233 12.90 22.08 -3.66
N ASP A 234 12.41 22.99 -4.52
CA ASP A 234 13.04 24.28 -4.73
C ASP A 234 12.68 25.24 -3.58
N GLY A 235 13.53 26.22 -3.30
CA GLY A 235 13.32 27.25 -2.29
C GLY A 235 13.65 26.82 -0.86
N VAL A 236 14.27 25.65 -0.68
CA VAL A 236 14.80 25.17 0.61
C VAL A 236 16.29 24.84 0.47
N PRO A 237 17.08 24.89 1.57
CA PRO A 237 18.46 24.42 1.54
C PRO A 237 18.56 22.99 1.00
N PHE A 238 19.50 22.72 0.09
CA PHE A 238 19.57 21.42 -0.58
C PHE A 238 19.66 20.23 0.40
N HIS A 239 20.41 20.38 1.50
CA HIS A 239 20.54 19.35 2.54
C HIS A 239 19.24 19.11 3.36
N TRP A 240 18.20 19.92 3.19
CA TRP A 240 16.87 19.65 3.75
C TRP A 240 16.06 18.67 2.90
N ASN A 241 16.41 18.50 1.63
CA ASN A 241 15.79 17.55 0.73
C ASN A 241 16.13 16.12 1.11
N ARG A 242 15.32 15.16 0.65
CA ARG A 242 15.61 13.74 0.82
C ARG A 242 16.57 13.34 -0.28
N ILE A 243 17.83 13.10 0.06
CA ILE A 243 18.89 12.80 -0.90
C ILE A 243 19.24 11.32 -0.85
N THR A 244 19.19 10.65 -2.00
CA THR A 244 19.61 9.26 -2.18
C THR A 244 20.85 9.17 -3.05
N TYR A 245 21.68 8.16 -2.77
CA TYR A 245 22.96 7.96 -3.44
C TYR A 245 22.99 6.61 -4.14
N PHE A 246 23.28 6.60 -5.42
CA PHE A 246 23.41 5.38 -6.20
C PHE A 246 24.84 5.24 -6.72
N PRO A 247 25.26 4.00 -7.04
CA PRO A 247 26.46 3.78 -7.84
C PRO A 247 26.43 4.58 -9.16
N ASN A 248 27.58 4.65 -9.82
CA ASN A 248 27.68 5.28 -11.13
C ASN A 248 26.66 4.67 -12.11
N ILE A 249 25.90 5.53 -12.79
CA ILE A 249 24.93 5.13 -13.79
C ILE A 249 25.63 4.98 -15.14
N ALA A 250 25.75 3.72 -15.58
CA ALA A 250 26.23 3.38 -16.90
C ALA A 250 25.14 2.65 -17.70
N LEU A 251 24.88 3.10 -18.92
CA LEU A 251 23.78 2.62 -19.76
C LEU A 251 24.30 1.94 -21.04
N SER A 252 23.58 0.92 -21.48
CA SER A 252 23.78 0.24 -22.76
C SER A 252 22.48 0.15 -23.55
N ALA A 253 22.59 -0.04 -24.86
CA ALA A 253 21.44 -0.30 -25.71
C ALA A 253 20.87 -1.70 -25.44
N ARG A 254 19.54 -1.80 -25.32
CA ARG A 254 18.82 -3.07 -25.19
C ARG A 254 17.60 -3.06 -26.11
N GLY A 255 17.37 -4.16 -26.84
CA GLY A 255 16.18 -4.35 -27.66
C GLY A 255 14.95 -4.69 -26.82
N THR A 256 13.81 -4.10 -27.15
CA THR A 256 12.50 -4.34 -26.53
C THR A 256 11.44 -4.49 -27.63
N PRO A 257 10.21 -4.95 -27.32
CA PRO A 257 9.12 -5.02 -28.31
C PRO A 257 8.79 -3.68 -28.98
N ALA A 258 9.07 -2.54 -28.33
CA ALA A 258 8.81 -1.20 -28.87
C ALA A 258 10.02 -0.58 -29.60
N GLY A 259 11.18 -1.25 -29.62
CA GLY A 259 12.42 -0.74 -30.20
C GLY A 259 13.59 -0.79 -29.21
N GLU A 260 14.69 -0.13 -29.57
CA GLU A 260 15.85 -0.01 -28.68
C GLU A 260 15.61 1.01 -27.57
N VAL A 261 16.01 0.68 -26.35
CA VAL A 261 15.96 1.55 -25.17
C VAL A 261 17.36 1.71 -24.55
N TRP A 262 17.51 2.62 -23.59
CA TRP A 262 18.64 2.61 -22.66
C TRP A 262 18.30 1.73 -21.46
N HIS A 263 19.24 0.89 -21.05
CA HIS A 263 19.11 0.00 -19.90
C HIS A 263 20.39 0.05 -19.08
N LEU A 264 20.25 -0.09 -17.75
CA LEU A 264 21.37 -0.10 -16.82
C LEU A 264 22.29 -1.28 -17.12
N THR A 265 23.60 -1.03 -17.17
CA THR A 265 24.59 -2.12 -17.34
C THR A 265 24.74 -2.97 -16.08
N GLN A 266 24.39 -2.43 -14.91
CA GLN A 266 24.48 -3.09 -13.60
C GLN A 266 23.20 -2.82 -12.77
N PRO A 267 22.02 -3.28 -13.22
CA PRO A 267 20.76 -2.99 -12.54
C PRO A 267 20.71 -3.53 -11.11
N GLU A 268 21.36 -4.66 -10.83
CA GLU A 268 21.38 -5.26 -9.48
C GLU A 268 22.09 -4.38 -8.46
N SER A 269 23.11 -3.62 -8.88
CA SER A 269 23.83 -2.69 -7.99
C SER A 269 22.94 -1.51 -7.60
N MET A 270 22.11 -1.03 -8.53
CA MET A 270 21.13 0.02 -8.27
C MET A 270 20.02 -0.46 -7.33
N LEU A 271 19.52 -1.68 -7.54
CA LEU A 271 18.51 -2.30 -6.69
C LEU A 271 19.04 -2.59 -5.29
N ALA A 272 20.26 -3.12 -5.17
CA ALA A 272 20.90 -3.36 -3.88
C ALA A 272 21.13 -2.04 -3.11
N ALA A 273 21.50 -0.96 -3.79
CA ALA A 273 21.66 0.33 -3.15
C ALA A 273 20.34 0.85 -2.53
N LEU A 274 19.20 0.66 -3.21
CA LEU A 274 17.90 1.13 -2.73
C LEU A 274 17.24 0.18 -1.72
N TYR A 275 17.16 -1.11 -2.07
CA TYR A 275 16.38 -2.13 -1.36
C TYR A 275 17.22 -3.04 -0.46
N GLY A 276 18.56 -2.94 -0.51
CA GLY A 276 19.49 -3.81 0.19
C GLY A 276 19.79 -5.11 -0.57
N ASP A 277 20.75 -5.90 -0.06
CA ASP A 277 21.29 -7.08 -0.74
C ASP A 277 20.24 -8.18 -1.00
N ASN A 278 19.17 -8.19 -0.21
CA ASN A 278 18.09 -9.18 -0.30
C ASN A 278 16.91 -8.72 -1.17
N TRP A 279 17.09 -7.75 -2.07
CA TRP A 279 16.01 -7.18 -2.91
C TRP A 279 15.21 -8.21 -3.74
N ARG A 280 15.80 -9.39 -3.99
CA ARG A 280 15.13 -10.52 -4.65
C ARG A 280 14.07 -11.20 -3.78
N ILE A 281 14.04 -10.92 -2.48
CA ILE A 281 13.00 -11.40 -1.56
C ILE A 281 11.95 -10.30 -1.45
N PRO A 282 10.67 -10.57 -1.79
CA PRO A 282 9.61 -9.59 -1.61
C PRO A 282 9.47 -9.14 -0.14
N ASP A 283 9.48 -7.83 0.09
CA ASP A 283 9.19 -7.18 1.39
C ASP A 283 8.06 -6.17 1.18
N GLY A 284 6.82 -6.56 1.53
CA GLY A 284 5.64 -5.70 1.40
C GLY A 284 5.61 -4.54 2.41
N ASP A 285 6.33 -4.70 3.52
CA ASP A 285 6.43 -3.71 4.59
C ASP A 285 7.55 -2.70 4.34
N PHE A 286 8.33 -2.89 3.27
CA PHE A 286 9.33 -1.91 2.84
C PHE A 286 8.67 -0.61 2.40
N ASP A 287 9.18 0.51 2.93
CA ASP A 287 8.77 1.85 2.55
C ASP A 287 9.92 2.51 1.78
N THR A 288 9.80 2.61 0.45
CA THR A 288 10.89 3.12 -0.42
C THR A 288 11.31 4.56 -0.10
N ILE A 289 10.48 5.34 0.60
CA ILE A 289 10.86 6.71 0.99
C ILE A 289 11.60 6.69 2.33
N VAL A 290 11.17 5.90 3.31
CA VAL A 290 11.78 5.92 4.65
C VAL A 290 12.87 4.87 4.84
N CYS A 291 12.64 3.64 4.37
CA CYS A 291 13.50 2.47 4.61
C CYS A 291 14.60 2.29 3.56
N ALA A 292 14.72 3.20 2.59
CA ALA A 292 15.73 3.14 1.56
C ALA A 292 17.16 3.07 2.11
N HIS A 293 17.92 2.05 1.69
CA HIS A 293 19.29 1.79 2.17
C HIS A 293 20.31 2.83 1.69
N ASN A 294 20.00 3.54 0.60
CA ASN A 294 20.84 4.58 0.03
C ASN A 294 20.63 5.98 0.63
N LEU A 295 19.88 6.09 1.73
CA LEU A 295 19.80 7.30 2.54
C LEU A 295 21.02 7.38 3.46
N ARG A 296 21.91 8.34 3.20
CA ARG A 296 23.10 8.58 4.06
C ARG A 296 22.81 9.47 5.26
N GLN A 297 21.80 10.34 5.13
CA GLN A 297 21.44 11.31 6.15
C GLN A 297 19.92 11.47 6.19
N PHE A 298 19.39 11.70 7.37
CA PHE A 298 17.96 11.96 7.56
C PHE A 298 17.71 13.46 7.63
N SER A 299 17.26 14.02 6.50
CA SER A 299 16.98 15.45 6.36
C SER A 299 15.60 15.83 6.89
N TRP A 300 15.28 17.13 6.90
CA TRP A 300 13.97 17.61 7.32
C TRP A 300 12.83 17.07 6.45
N LEU A 301 13.03 16.95 5.13
CA LEU A 301 12.03 16.34 4.26
C LEU A 301 11.86 14.85 4.56
N SER A 302 12.95 14.11 4.86
CA SER A 302 12.86 12.72 5.31
C SER A 302 12.03 12.57 6.59
N TYR A 303 12.21 13.46 7.57
CA TYR A 303 11.38 13.49 8.79
C TYR A 303 9.90 13.77 8.49
N CYS A 304 9.59 14.72 7.60
CA CYS A 304 8.22 15.01 7.22
C CYS A 304 7.51 13.76 6.66
N TYR A 305 8.15 13.09 5.68
CA TYR A 305 7.61 11.86 5.11
C TYR A 305 7.52 10.74 6.16
N ALA A 306 8.56 10.53 6.95
CA ALA A 306 8.59 9.42 7.90
C ALA A 306 7.51 9.54 8.99
N TYR A 307 7.34 10.72 9.58
CA TYR A 307 6.28 10.93 10.57
C TYR A 307 4.89 10.85 9.94
N SER A 308 4.67 11.47 8.78
CA SER A 308 3.37 11.44 8.09
C SER A 308 2.98 10.03 7.63
N ARG A 309 3.95 9.24 7.13
CA ARG A 309 3.71 7.85 6.71
C ARG A 309 3.54 6.91 7.90
N LEU A 310 4.30 7.07 8.98
CA LEU A 310 4.07 6.33 10.22
C LEU A 310 2.64 6.55 10.72
N TYR A 311 2.22 7.82 10.79
CA TYR A 311 0.87 8.21 11.17
C TYR A 311 -0.18 7.51 10.28
N GLY A 312 -0.01 7.59 8.95
CA GLY A 312 -0.93 6.97 8.00
C GLY A 312 -1.01 5.44 8.11
N GLN A 313 0.12 4.74 8.23
CA GLN A 313 0.14 3.27 8.34
C GLN A 313 -0.44 2.80 9.67
N TRP A 314 -0.08 3.49 10.76
CA TRP A 314 -0.60 3.17 12.08
C TRP A 314 -2.11 3.35 12.15
N LEU A 315 -2.64 4.46 11.62
CA LEU A 315 -4.07 4.70 11.60
C LEU A 315 -4.88 3.72 10.74
N ARG A 316 -4.23 3.09 9.75
CA ARG A 316 -4.84 2.04 8.92
C ARG A 316 -4.75 0.65 9.53
N GLY A 317 -4.09 0.48 10.68
CA GLY A 317 -3.82 -0.83 11.26
C GLY A 317 -2.77 -1.63 10.49
N ASN A 318 -1.96 -1.01 9.62
CA ASN A 318 -0.83 -1.68 8.99
C ASN A 318 0.37 -1.70 9.94
N THR A 319 0.24 -2.49 11.00
CA THR A 319 1.14 -2.51 12.16
C THR A 319 2.56 -2.91 11.76
N ALA A 320 2.71 -3.88 10.85
CA ALA A 320 4.01 -4.33 10.36
C ALA A 320 4.77 -3.21 9.61
N LYS A 321 4.12 -2.54 8.64
CA LYS A 321 4.73 -1.42 7.91
C LYS A 321 4.98 -0.21 8.81
N ALA A 322 4.06 0.10 9.73
CA ALA A 322 4.26 1.14 10.73
C ALA A 322 5.50 0.86 11.60
N MET A 323 5.69 -0.38 12.04
CA MET A 323 6.87 -0.80 12.81
C MET A 323 8.16 -0.63 12.01
N ARG A 324 8.18 -0.98 10.71
CA ARG A 324 9.37 -0.80 9.85
C ARG A 324 9.78 0.67 9.74
N ILE A 325 8.82 1.56 9.51
CA ILE A 325 9.04 3.01 9.45
C ILE A 325 9.54 3.52 10.82
N LEU A 326 8.92 3.08 11.92
CA LEU A 326 9.28 3.48 13.26
C LEU A 326 10.71 3.05 13.65
N GLN A 327 11.14 1.85 13.27
CA GLN A 327 12.50 1.37 13.53
C GLN A 327 13.56 2.32 12.93
N VAL A 328 13.35 2.80 11.70
CA VAL A 328 14.22 3.80 11.08
C VAL A 328 14.21 5.10 11.89
N LEU A 329 13.02 5.61 12.25
CA LEU A 329 12.90 6.83 13.06
C LEU A 329 13.60 6.71 14.43
N ARG A 330 13.49 5.56 15.11
CA ARG A 330 14.15 5.27 16.39
C ARG A 330 15.67 5.25 16.28
N GLN A 331 16.22 4.78 15.16
CA GLN A 331 17.67 4.84 14.89
C GLN A 331 18.14 6.30 14.75
N GLN A 332 17.34 7.15 14.09
CA GLN A 332 17.67 8.56 13.91
C GLN A 332 17.44 9.41 15.17
N ARG A 333 16.45 9.04 16.00
CA ARG A 333 16.03 9.74 17.22
C ARG A 333 15.85 8.78 18.40
N PRO A 334 16.94 8.16 18.91
CA PRO A 334 16.85 7.11 19.94
C PRO A 334 16.33 7.62 21.29
N GLN A 335 16.46 8.92 21.56
CA GLN A 335 16.03 9.56 22.80
C GLN A 335 14.59 10.10 22.74
N ASP A 336 13.90 9.97 21.61
CA ASP A 336 12.53 10.43 21.47
C ASP A 336 11.56 9.51 22.24
N SER A 337 10.92 10.08 23.27
CA SER A 337 10.00 9.36 24.15
C SER A 337 8.70 9.00 23.46
N VAL A 338 8.21 9.85 22.54
CA VAL A 338 6.99 9.59 21.77
C VAL A 338 7.22 8.36 20.90
N LEU A 339 8.34 8.30 20.18
CA LEU A 339 8.66 7.13 19.36
C LEU A 339 8.83 5.85 20.19
N SER A 340 9.37 5.95 21.40
CA SER A 340 9.47 4.81 22.34
C SER A 340 8.09 4.31 22.75
N GLN A 341 7.16 5.22 23.05
CA GLN A 341 5.79 4.89 23.42
C GLN A 341 5.04 4.20 22.27
N ILE A 342 5.13 4.77 21.07
CA ILE A 342 4.52 4.18 19.86
C ILE A 342 5.09 2.77 19.60
N GLN A 343 6.38 2.57 19.84
CA GLN A 343 7.01 1.26 19.67
C GLN A 343 6.36 0.22 20.59
N GLN A 344 6.20 0.54 21.87
CA GLN A 344 5.56 -0.36 22.83
C GLN A 344 4.10 -0.67 22.44
N GLN A 345 3.37 0.34 21.96
CA GLN A 345 1.98 0.17 21.50
C GLN A 345 1.90 -0.74 20.28
N LEU A 346 2.72 -0.50 19.25
CA LEU A 346 2.76 -1.34 18.05
C LEU A 346 3.27 -2.76 18.36
N GLU A 347 4.25 -2.94 19.25
CA GLU A 347 4.70 -4.26 19.69
C GLU A 347 3.58 -5.03 20.38
N THR A 348 2.78 -4.36 21.21
CA THR A 348 1.60 -4.95 21.85
C THR A 348 0.56 -5.35 20.81
N SER A 349 0.26 -4.48 19.83
CA SER A 349 -0.64 -4.79 18.72
C SER A 349 -0.14 -5.99 17.90
N LEU A 350 1.15 -6.04 17.55
CA LEU A 350 1.74 -7.18 16.84
C LEU A 350 1.66 -8.48 17.63
N LEU A 351 1.80 -8.43 18.96
CA LEU A 351 1.63 -9.62 19.80
C LEU A 351 0.20 -10.13 19.80
N VAL A 352 -0.79 -9.22 19.82
CA VAL A 352 -2.21 -9.56 19.71
C VAL A 352 -2.52 -10.13 18.32
N GLU A 353 -2.10 -9.45 17.25
CA GLU A 353 -2.24 -9.93 15.86
C GLU A 353 -1.60 -11.31 15.68
N ARG A 354 -0.42 -11.54 16.28
CA ARG A 354 0.24 -12.86 16.27
C ARG A 354 -0.54 -13.96 16.96
N GLN A 355 -1.41 -13.61 17.92
CA GLN A 355 -2.30 -14.54 18.60
C GLN A 355 -3.60 -14.78 17.84
N GLU A 356 -3.95 -13.93 16.87
CA GLU A 356 -5.14 -14.14 16.04
C GLU A 356 -5.00 -15.39 15.19
N ARG A 357 -6.00 -16.27 15.32
CA ARG A 357 -6.09 -17.54 14.61
C ARG A 357 -7.10 -17.41 13.48
N VAL A 358 -6.65 -17.62 12.25
CA VAL A 358 -7.46 -17.54 11.03
C VAL A 358 -7.78 -18.94 10.55
N LEU A 359 -9.05 -19.24 10.29
CA LEU A 359 -9.50 -20.51 9.72
C LEU A 359 -9.81 -20.36 8.24
N ALA A 360 -8.98 -20.93 7.37
CA ALA A 360 -9.29 -21.05 5.94
C ALA A 360 -9.98 -22.39 5.65
N LEU A 361 -11.16 -22.35 5.02
CA LEU A 361 -11.94 -23.56 4.71
C LEU A 361 -11.82 -23.96 3.24
N GLY A 362 -11.74 -25.26 2.96
CA GLY A 362 -11.72 -25.72 1.57
C GLY A 362 -11.64 -27.24 1.40
N TYR A 363 -11.81 -27.67 0.14
CA TYR A 363 -11.52 -29.05 -0.24
C TYR A 363 -10.04 -29.23 -0.56
N PHE A 364 -9.38 -28.27 -1.24
CA PHE A 364 -7.95 -28.36 -1.60
C PHE A 364 -7.57 -29.63 -2.40
N ASP A 365 -8.48 -30.10 -3.27
CA ASP A 365 -8.21 -31.22 -4.18
C ASP A 365 -7.38 -30.75 -5.38
N LEU A 366 -6.35 -31.51 -5.76
CA LEU A 366 -5.35 -31.15 -6.78
C LEU A 366 -4.80 -29.72 -6.55
N LEU A 367 -3.94 -29.57 -5.53
CA LEU A 367 -3.36 -28.28 -5.13
C LEU A 367 -2.78 -27.50 -6.33
N HIS A 368 -3.08 -26.21 -6.41
CA HIS A 368 -2.73 -25.33 -7.52
C HIS A 368 -2.62 -23.87 -7.05
N GLU A 369 -2.15 -22.97 -7.92
CA GLU A 369 -1.91 -21.55 -7.58
C GLU A 369 -3.13 -20.85 -6.96
N GLY A 370 -4.35 -21.14 -7.43
CA GLY A 370 -5.57 -20.59 -6.82
C GLY A 370 -5.73 -20.90 -5.33
N HIS A 371 -5.36 -22.11 -4.88
CA HIS A 371 -5.36 -22.46 -3.46
C HIS A 371 -4.23 -21.74 -2.71
N LEU A 372 -3.05 -21.57 -3.34
CA LEU A 372 -1.93 -20.86 -2.74
C LEU A 372 -2.28 -19.38 -2.51
N ASN A 373 -2.85 -18.71 -3.50
CA ASN A 373 -3.28 -17.30 -3.37
C ASN A 373 -4.36 -17.15 -2.29
N TYR A 374 -5.33 -18.06 -2.25
CA TYR A 374 -6.37 -18.09 -1.21
C TYR A 374 -5.79 -18.27 0.20
N LEU A 375 -4.86 -19.20 0.40
CA LEU A 375 -4.21 -19.42 1.70
C LEU A 375 -3.26 -18.27 2.06
N GLN A 376 -2.60 -17.65 1.09
CA GLN A 376 -1.79 -16.44 1.30
C GLN A 376 -2.66 -15.27 1.75
N PHE A 377 -3.82 -15.06 1.11
CA PHE A 377 -4.81 -14.08 1.56
C PHE A 377 -5.23 -14.35 3.01
N ALA A 378 -5.56 -15.59 3.35
CA ALA A 378 -5.91 -15.95 4.73
C ALA A 378 -4.76 -15.73 5.72
N ARG A 379 -3.52 -16.03 5.32
CA ARG A 379 -2.32 -15.87 6.16
C ARG A 379 -2.06 -14.43 6.58
N GLN A 380 -2.46 -13.47 5.75
CA GLN A 380 -2.29 -12.03 6.01
C GLN A 380 -3.26 -11.51 7.07
N LEU A 381 -4.30 -12.28 7.43
CA LEU A 381 -5.37 -11.83 8.33
C LEU A 381 -5.10 -12.14 9.81
N GLY A 382 -4.01 -12.83 10.14
CA GLY A 382 -3.66 -13.13 11.53
C GLY A 382 -2.36 -13.91 11.67
N GLY A 383 -1.92 -14.11 12.90
CA GLY A 383 -0.65 -14.72 13.25
C GLY A 383 -0.54 -16.22 13.00
N THR A 384 -1.65 -16.95 13.12
CA THR A 384 -1.73 -18.40 12.96
C THR A 384 -2.77 -18.77 11.90
N LEU A 385 -2.36 -19.46 10.84
CA LEU A 385 -3.25 -19.99 9.82
C LEU A 385 -3.61 -21.47 10.11
N VAL A 386 -4.86 -21.67 10.47
CA VAL A 386 -5.52 -22.97 10.61
C VAL A 386 -6.26 -23.28 9.31
N VAL A 387 -6.04 -24.45 8.72
CA VAL A 387 -6.75 -24.87 7.49
C VAL A 387 -7.70 -26.01 7.79
N GLY A 388 -8.99 -25.75 7.57
CA GLY A 388 -10.06 -26.73 7.70
C GLY A 388 -10.31 -27.45 6.37
N ILE A 389 -10.01 -28.75 6.35
CA ILE A 389 -10.08 -29.61 5.18
C ILE A 389 -11.40 -30.36 5.21
N ALA A 390 -12.24 -30.11 4.22
CA ALA A 390 -13.53 -30.79 4.12
C ALA A 390 -13.34 -32.31 3.92
N PRO A 391 -13.96 -33.15 4.76
CA PRO A 391 -13.92 -34.60 4.62
C PRO A 391 -14.46 -35.11 3.27
N ASP A 392 -14.00 -36.28 2.84
CA ASP A 392 -14.42 -36.89 1.57
C ASP A 392 -15.94 -37.12 1.53
N ARG A 393 -16.51 -37.51 2.69
CA ARG A 393 -17.96 -37.69 2.88
C ARG A 393 -18.78 -36.43 2.56
N PHE A 394 -18.27 -35.24 2.83
CA PHE A 394 -18.99 -33.99 2.55
C PHE A 394 -19.06 -33.72 1.05
N CYS A 395 -17.98 -34.01 0.32
CA CYS A 395 -17.98 -33.90 -1.15
C CYS A 395 -18.96 -34.89 -1.75
N GLN A 396 -18.96 -36.13 -1.28
CA GLN A 396 -19.87 -37.17 -1.76
C GLN A 396 -21.34 -36.80 -1.52
N GLN A 397 -21.68 -36.26 -0.34
CA GLN A 397 -23.03 -35.81 -0.01
C GLN A 397 -23.49 -34.59 -0.82
N SER A 398 -22.58 -33.64 -1.07
CA SER A 398 -22.94 -32.36 -1.71
C SER A 398 -22.82 -32.37 -3.24
N LYS A 399 -21.86 -33.10 -3.79
CA LYS A 399 -21.52 -33.09 -5.22
C LYS A 399 -21.65 -34.45 -5.91
N GLY A 400 -21.91 -35.52 -5.16
CA GLY A 400 -22.09 -36.88 -5.71
C GLY A 400 -20.80 -37.58 -6.14
N TYR A 401 -19.64 -36.99 -5.91
CA TYR A 401 -18.34 -37.58 -6.19
C TYR A 401 -17.33 -37.29 -5.07
N SER A 402 -16.32 -38.14 -4.95
CA SER A 402 -15.18 -37.94 -4.04
C SER A 402 -14.07 -37.12 -4.70
N PRO A 403 -13.29 -36.36 -3.92
CA PRO A 403 -12.04 -35.78 -4.37
C PRO A 403 -11.10 -36.83 -4.97
N ILE A 404 -10.15 -36.42 -5.82
CA ILE A 404 -9.15 -37.35 -6.38
C ILE A 404 -8.16 -37.76 -5.30
N LEU A 405 -7.71 -36.79 -4.51
CA LEU A 405 -6.89 -37.04 -3.33
C LEU A 405 -7.79 -37.21 -2.11
N ASN A 406 -7.62 -38.29 -1.37
CA ASN A 406 -8.38 -38.51 -0.15
C ASN A 406 -8.05 -37.44 0.92
N GLU A 407 -8.90 -37.32 1.93
CA GLU A 407 -8.77 -36.29 2.96
C GLU A 407 -7.40 -36.28 3.66
N ASN A 408 -6.79 -37.44 3.94
CA ASN A 408 -5.48 -37.53 4.57
C ASN A 408 -4.35 -37.04 3.65
N GLN A 409 -4.42 -37.34 2.35
CA GLN A 409 -3.47 -36.83 1.37
C GLN A 409 -3.57 -35.31 1.25
N ARG A 410 -4.79 -34.78 1.22
CA ARG A 410 -5.03 -33.33 1.18
C ARG A 410 -4.50 -32.64 2.44
N CYS A 411 -4.76 -33.21 3.62
CA CYS A 411 -4.15 -32.76 4.89
C CYS A 411 -2.62 -32.72 4.81
N THR A 412 -2.00 -33.81 4.34
CA THR A 412 -0.55 -33.91 4.26
C THR A 412 0.05 -32.82 3.36
N LEU A 413 -0.55 -32.58 2.19
CA LEU A 413 -0.06 -31.57 1.24
C LEU A 413 -0.22 -30.14 1.79
N ILE A 414 -1.37 -29.83 2.40
CA ILE A 414 -1.62 -28.52 2.97
C ILE A 414 -0.73 -28.25 4.18
N ASN A 415 -0.54 -29.24 5.05
CA ASN A 415 0.32 -29.11 6.24
C ASN A 415 1.80 -28.96 5.88
N ALA A 416 2.21 -29.31 4.66
CA ALA A 416 3.57 -29.12 4.17
C ALA A 416 3.85 -27.69 3.67
N LEU A 417 2.82 -26.84 3.53
CA LEU A 417 2.98 -25.46 3.11
C LEU A 417 3.51 -24.62 4.27
N GLY A 418 4.63 -23.93 4.09
CA GLY A 418 5.26 -23.12 5.14
C GLY A 418 4.42 -21.94 5.65
N MET A 419 3.30 -21.63 5.01
CA MET A 419 2.33 -20.62 5.47
C MET A 419 1.24 -21.19 6.39
N VAL A 420 1.09 -22.52 6.47
CA VAL A 420 0.04 -23.18 7.24
C VAL A 420 0.62 -23.67 8.57
N ASP A 421 0.00 -23.26 9.67
CA ASP A 421 0.44 -23.61 11.02
C ASP A 421 -0.25 -24.89 11.52
N GLU A 422 -1.53 -25.08 11.17
CA GLU A 422 -2.32 -26.24 11.60
C GLU A 422 -3.29 -26.71 10.51
N THR A 423 -3.54 -28.02 10.46
CA THR A 423 -4.58 -28.61 9.61
C THR A 423 -5.56 -29.43 10.43
N HIS A 424 -6.85 -29.28 10.14
CA HIS A 424 -7.92 -30.02 10.82
C HIS A 424 -8.94 -30.51 9.81
N LEU A 425 -9.52 -31.69 10.02
CA LEU A 425 -10.71 -32.08 9.28
C LEU A 425 -11.91 -31.27 9.79
N VAL A 426 -12.72 -30.77 8.86
CA VAL A 426 -13.94 -30.02 9.21
C VAL A 426 -14.92 -30.95 9.91
N ALA A 427 -15.26 -30.64 11.17
CA ALA A 427 -16.10 -31.51 11.99
C ALA A 427 -17.56 -31.55 11.53
N ALA A 428 -18.11 -30.42 11.09
CA ALA A 428 -19.49 -30.27 10.65
C ALA A 428 -19.59 -29.44 9.36
N PRO A 429 -20.50 -29.76 8.42
CA PRO A 429 -20.75 -28.89 7.27
C PRO A 429 -21.20 -27.51 7.76
N MET A 430 -20.75 -26.41 7.16
CA MET A 430 -21.18 -25.07 7.63
C MET A 430 -22.69 -24.78 7.40
N ALA A 431 -23.43 -25.70 6.78
CA ALA A 431 -24.88 -25.65 6.72
C ALA A 431 -25.55 -26.07 8.05
N GLN A 432 -24.81 -26.81 8.90
CA GLN A 432 -25.19 -27.15 10.28
C GLN A 432 -24.57 -26.10 11.20
N THR A 433 -25.23 -24.95 11.30
CA THR A 433 -24.66 -23.74 11.90
C THR A 433 -24.18 -23.94 13.35
N ASP A 434 -24.99 -24.56 14.22
CA ASP A 434 -24.64 -24.71 15.64
C ASP A 434 -23.39 -25.58 15.84
N ASP A 435 -23.31 -26.71 15.13
CA ASP A 435 -22.17 -27.63 15.19
C ASP A 435 -20.90 -26.99 14.59
N ALA A 436 -21.05 -26.25 13.49
CA ALA A 436 -19.97 -25.51 12.88
C ALA A 436 -19.42 -24.44 13.83
N VAL A 437 -20.29 -23.67 14.48
CA VAL A 437 -19.90 -22.67 15.48
C VAL A 437 -19.18 -23.32 16.66
N ALA A 438 -19.69 -24.44 17.18
CA ALA A 438 -19.05 -25.16 18.28
C ALA A 438 -17.62 -25.60 17.93
N TRP A 439 -17.41 -26.14 16.72
CA TRP A 439 -16.10 -26.56 16.24
C TRP A 439 -15.15 -25.38 16.00
N ILE A 440 -15.62 -24.32 15.33
CA ILE A 440 -14.81 -23.11 15.08
C ILE A 440 -14.34 -22.52 16.42
N ARG A 441 -15.22 -22.45 17.42
CA ARG A 441 -14.88 -21.96 18.76
C ARG A 441 -13.90 -22.85 19.49
N SER A 442 -14.00 -24.17 19.36
CA SER A 442 -13.06 -25.09 20.02
C SER A 442 -11.62 -24.95 19.52
N LEU A 443 -11.44 -24.36 18.33
CA LEU A 443 -10.14 -24.06 17.73
C LEU A 443 -9.60 -22.66 18.08
N ALA A 444 -10.32 -21.91 18.92
CA ALA A 444 -10.00 -20.51 19.30
C ALA A 444 -9.80 -19.59 18.07
N ILE A 445 -10.64 -19.78 17.05
CA ILE A 445 -10.59 -18.99 15.81
C ILE A 445 -11.14 -17.59 16.06
N HIS A 446 -10.50 -16.60 15.46
CA HIS A 446 -10.88 -15.19 15.49
C HIS A 446 -11.46 -14.75 14.14
N LYS A 447 -10.97 -15.31 13.03
CA LYS A 447 -11.42 -14.98 11.67
C LYS A 447 -11.62 -16.25 10.85
N VAL A 448 -12.73 -16.35 10.13
CA VAL A 448 -13.03 -17.44 9.21
C VAL A 448 -12.96 -16.92 7.79
N VAL A 449 -12.17 -17.56 6.94
CA VAL A 449 -11.99 -17.18 5.54
C VAL A 449 -12.67 -18.22 4.65
N CYS A 450 -13.42 -17.73 3.66
CA CYS A 450 -14.02 -18.52 2.60
C CYS A 450 -13.97 -17.79 1.25
N GLY A 451 -14.24 -18.48 0.14
CA GLY A 451 -14.24 -17.85 -1.18
C GLY A 451 -15.39 -16.86 -1.35
N GLU A 452 -15.15 -15.78 -2.08
CA GLU A 452 -16.14 -14.73 -2.38
C GLU A 452 -17.42 -15.24 -3.05
N GLU A 453 -17.38 -16.41 -3.71
CA GLU A 453 -18.57 -17.02 -4.32
C GLU A 453 -19.65 -17.38 -3.29
N TRP A 454 -19.29 -17.42 -2.00
CA TRP A 454 -20.20 -17.70 -0.90
C TRP A 454 -20.87 -16.46 -0.31
N GLN A 455 -20.37 -15.26 -0.66
CA GLN A 455 -20.84 -14.01 -0.10
C GLN A 455 -22.33 -13.80 -0.40
N GLY A 456 -23.09 -13.48 0.64
CA GLY A 456 -24.53 -13.28 0.54
C GLY A 456 -25.38 -14.57 0.43
N SER A 457 -24.77 -15.76 0.49
CA SER A 457 -25.53 -17.00 0.54
C SER A 457 -26.21 -17.18 1.92
N GLU A 458 -27.43 -17.72 1.92
CA GLU A 458 -28.23 -17.90 3.16
C GLU A 458 -27.47 -18.68 4.24
N ARG A 459 -26.72 -19.70 3.83
CA ARG A 459 -25.88 -20.52 4.71
C ARG A 459 -24.84 -19.68 5.45
N TRP A 460 -24.13 -18.83 4.73
CA TRP A 460 -23.02 -18.06 5.30
C TRP A 460 -23.52 -16.85 6.10
N GLN A 461 -24.63 -16.23 5.69
CA GLN A 461 -25.30 -15.20 6.49
C GLN A 461 -25.75 -15.73 7.86
N LYS A 462 -26.29 -16.96 7.91
CA LYS A 462 -26.65 -17.61 9.19
C LYS A 462 -25.42 -17.88 10.05
N LEU A 463 -24.34 -18.37 9.44
CA LEU A 463 -23.09 -18.64 10.16
C LEU A 463 -22.46 -17.36 10.70
N GLU A 464 -22.38 -16.30 9.90
CA GLU A 464 -21.93 -14.97 10.31
C GLU A 464 -22.69 -14.45 11.52
N ALA A 465 -24.02 -14.48 11.45
CA ALA A 465 -24.87 -14.03 12.54
C ALA A 465 -24.68 -14.86 13.82
N ALA A 466 -24.38 -16.16 13.69
CA ALA A 466 -24.14 -17.04 14.82
C ALA A 466 -22.72 -16.93 15.41
N LEU A 467 -21.75 -16.48 14.60
CA LEU A 467 -20.37 -16.24 15.01
C LEU A 467 -20.15 -14.85 15.63
N ALA A 468 -20.93 -13.85 15.21
CA ALA A 468 -20.81 -12.46 15.67
C ALA A 468 -20.84 -12.26 17.20
N PRO A 469 -21.68 -12.96 17.99
CA PRO A 469 -21.68 -12.85 19.46
C PRO A 469 -20.38 -13.31 20.13
N PHE A 470 -19.52 -14.02 19.40
CA PHE A 470 -18.21 -14.50 19.85
C PHE A 470 -17.06 -13.67 19.29
N GLU A 471 -17.35 -12.54 18.63
CA GLU A 471 -16.35 -11.67 18.00
C GLU A 471 -15.53 -12.39 16.91
N ILE A 472 -16.14 -13.39 16.26
CA ILE A 472 -15.51 -14.13 15.16
C ILE A 472 -15.98 -13.54 13.83
N GLU A 473 -15.06 -12.95 13.07
CA GLU A 473 -15.32 -12.32 11.79
C GLU A 473 -15.31 -13.34 10.65
N VAL A 474 -16.18 -13.17 9.64
CA VAL A 474 -16.14 -13.94 8.39
C VAL A 474 -15.66 -13.05 7.25
N ILE A 475 -14.64 -13.49 6.54
CA ILE A 475 -13.95 -12.73 5.48
C ILE A 475 -13.99 -13.52 4.18
N TYR A 476 -14.32 -12.83 3.09
CA TYR A 476 -14.47 -13.40 1.75
C TYR A 476 -13.23 -13.10 0.90
N ALA A 477 -12.56 -14.16 0.45
CA ALA A 477 -11.34 -14.09 -0.33
C ALA A 477 -11.64 -14.08 -1.84
N PRO A 478 -10.94 -13.25 -2.62
CA PRO A 478 -11.14 -13.16 -4.06
C PRO A 478 -10.70 -14.45 -4.76
N LYS A 479 -11.37 -14.79 -5.86
CA LYS A 479 -11.06 -16.00 -6.64
C LYS A 479 -9.98 -15.73 -7.69
N THR A 480 -8.97 -16.60 -7.76
CA THR A 480 -8.00 -16.57 -8.85
C THR A 480 -8.65 -17.03 -10.16
N GLU A 481 -8.67 -16.16 -11.16
CA GLU A 481 -9.22 -16.46 -12.49
C GLU A 481 -8.35 -17.45 -13.27
N GLY A 482 -8.94 -18.17 -14.22
CA GLY A 482 -8.21 -19.04 -15.16
C GLY A 482 -7.71 -20.39 -14.59
N ILE A 483 -7.86 -20.64 -13.29
CA ILE A 483 -7.43 -21.88 -12.62
C ILE A 483 -8.48 -22.44 -11.66
N SER A 484 -8.69 -23.76 -11.68
CA SER A 484 -9.48 -24.49 -10.68
C SER A 484 -9.24 -26.00 -10.81
N THR A 485 -9.57 -26.76 -9.76
CA THR A 485 -9.57 -28.24 -9.80
C THR A 485 -10.38 -28.79 -10.98
N THR A 486 -11.54 -28.19 -11.29
CA THR A 486 -12.38 -28.61 -12.42
C THR A 486 -11.68 -28.39 -13.77
N LEU A 487 -11.07 -27.20 -13.95
CA LEU A 487 -10.33 -26.88 -15.18
C LEU A 487 -9.11 -27.79 -15.35
N LEU A 488 -8.39 -28.10 -14.27
CA LEU A 488 -7.26 -29.05 -14.32
C LEU A 488 -7.73 -30.45 -14.73
N LYS A 489 -8.82 -30.96 -14.14
CA LYS A 489 -9.40 -32.26 -14.53
C LYS A 489 -9.77 -32.28 -16.02
N GLN A 490 -10.40 -31.21 -16.52
CA GLN A 490 -10.74 -31.09 -17.94
C GLN A 490 -9.51 -31.05 -18.84
N ARG A 491 -8.47 -30.28 -18.49
CA ARG A 491 -7.21 -30.22 -19.25
C ARG A 491 -6.50 -31.57 -19.30
N ILE A 492 -6.50 -32.32 -18.20
CA ILE A 492 -5.91 -33.67 -18.15
C ILE A 492 -6.69 -34.60 -19.09
N LEU A 493 -8.03 -34.61 -19.01
CA LEU A 493 -8.88 -35.45 -19.84
C LEU A 493 -8.83 -35.09 -21.33
N GLN A 494 -8.58 -33.83 -21.70
CA GLN A 494 -8.43 -33.39 -23.08
C GLN A 494 -7.06 -33.76 -23.69
N ASN A 495 -6.04 -33.93 -22.85
CA ASN A 495 -4.69 -34.34 -23.26
C ASN A 495 -4.46 -35.86 -23.12
N SER A 496 -5.51 -36.62 -22.80
CA SER A 496 -5.51 -38.09 -22.71
C SER A 496 -6.21 -38.67 -23.93
#